data_AF-A0A4Q2S402-F1
#
_entry.id   AF-A0A4Q2S402-F1
#
_cell.length_a   1.000
_cell.length_b   1.000
_cell.length_c   1.000
_cell.angle_alpha   90.00
_cell.angle_beta   90.00
_cell.angle_gamma   90.00
#
_symmetry.space_group_name_H-M   'P 1'
#
loop_
_entity.id
_entity.type
_entity.pdbx_description
1 polymer ?
#
loop_
_entity_poly.entity_id
_entity_poly.type
_entity_poly.pdbx_seq_one_letter_code
_entity_poly.pdbx_strand_id
1 'polypeptide(L)'
;MDLMDRFEKATSGGPEHRAIEDRLAVGRRASARRRASLAAGATAAVLTAAGVVWAVQPGVDSVSGKDIVASDAGSVERDSGAPESPTSTPSPPTALFRYDLDTAALEVADGVTIVRQVENPVPHKDVTSAAAVVDYRGERRWVMAAVVRGRSGWGSDIEATSSRNFGQWVHELTVLNTAQMFSDGSSDGDWVTLDSDGGLTAQNGATVVEQSTPARIDQAPADVPSAVGTIDVDGALLCVVARMLPGEDVDITYLAESEHQGCGEAVPGIDYPGAPATS
;
A
#
# COMPACT_ATOMS: atom_id res chain seq x y z
N MET A 1 -30.00 21.95 -42.82
CA MET A 1 -28.69 22.37 -42.28
C MET A 1 -27.87 21.10 -42.18
N ASP A 2 -26.77 21.03 -42.93
CA ASP A 2 -26.01 19.80 -43.18
C ASP A 2 -25.06 19.48 -42.01
N LEU A 3 -24.86 18.19 -41.73
CA LEU A 3 -23.95 17.70 -40.69
C LEU A 3 -22.50 18.04 -41.00
N MET A 4 -22.13 18.16 -42.28
CA MET A 4 -20.77 18.53 -42.66
C MET A 4 -20.43 19.99 -42.34
N ASP A 5 -21.37 20.93 -42.53
CA ASP A 5 -21.16 22.34 -42.16
C ASP A 5 -20.94 22.52 -40.66
N ARG A 6 -21.54 21.65 -39.83
CA ARG A 6 -21.32 21.64 -38.38
C ARG A 6 -19.95 21.11 -38.00
N PHE A 7 -19.43 20.11 -38.72
CA PHE A 7 -18.13 19.52 -38.44
C PHE A 7 -16.99 20.48 -38.80
N GLU A 8 -17.07 21.12 -39.96
CA GLU A 8 -16.06 22.07 -40.44
C GLU A 8 -16.01 23.36 -39.60
N LYS A 9 -17.16 23.77 -39.05
CA LYS A 9 -17.23 24.89 -38.11
C LYS A 9 -16.69 24.55 -36.71
N ALA A 10 -16.74 23.28 -36.31
CA ALA A 10 -16.22 22.84 -35.01
C ALA A 10 -14.69 22.67 -35.01
N THR A 11 -14.11 22.28 -36.15
CA THR A 11 -12.66 22.02 -36.26
C THR A 11 -11.83 23.26 -36.60
N SER A 12 -12.44 24.33 -37.12
CA SER A 12 -11.71 25.55 -37.55
C SER A 12 -11.43 26.57 -36.44
N GLY A 13 -11.87 26.32 -35.20
CA GLY A 13 -11.82 27.30 -34.09
C GLY A 13 -10.83 26.99 -32.96
N GLY A 14 -9.93 26.02 -33.12
CA GLY A 14 -8.96 25.64 -32.07
C GLY A 14 -7.88 26.72 -31.85
N PRO A 15 -7.35 26.89 -30.61
CA PRO A 15 -6.24 27.79 -30.35
C PRO A 15 -5.03 27.40 -31.21
N GLU A 16 -4.32 28.38 -31.78
CA GLU A 16 -3.18 28.14 -32.66
C GLU A 16 -2.22 27.13 -32.04
N HIS A 17 -1.95 26.04 -32.78
CA HIS A 17 -0.98 25.04 -32.35
C HIS A 17 0.36 25.72 -32.15
N ARG A 18 0.82 25.80 -30.90
CA ARG A 18 2.17 26.29 -30.60
C ARG A 18 3.17 25.46 -31.41
N ALA A 19 4.09 26.18 -32.05
CA ALA A 19 5.15 25.61 -32.87
C ALA A 19 5.88 24.48 -32.12
N ILE A 20 6.10 23.35 -32.78
CA ILE A 20 6.72 22.15 -32.20
C ILE A 20 8.10 22.49 -31.60
N GLU A 21 8.76 23.49 -32.18
CA GLU A 21 10.04 24.05 -31.77
C GLU A 21 10.01 24.59 -30.33
N ASP A 22 8.91 25.20 -29.89
CA ASP A 22 8.77 25.73 -28.53
C ASP A 22 8.67 24.60 -27.50
N ARG A 23 7.98 23.51 -27.84
CA ARG A 23 7.91 22.31 -26.97
C ARG A 23 9.30 21.66 -26.84
N LEU A 24 10.04 21.58 -27.95
CA LEU A 24 11.41 21.04 -27.96
C LEU A 24 12.42 21.94 -27.24
N ALA A 25 12.21 23.26 -27.20
CA ALA A 25 13.08 24.18 -26.47
C ALA A 25 12.93 24.05 -24.94
N VAL A 26 11.71 23.82 -24.45
CA VAL A 26 11.44 23.59 -23.02
C VAL A 26 12.07 22.28 -22.55
N GLY A 27 11.94 21.20 -23.34
CA GLY A 27 12.56 19.90 -23.04
C GLY A 27 14.09 19.96 -22.98
N ARG A 28 14.73 20.69 -23.91
CA ARG A 28 16.19 20.84 -23.93
C ARG A 28 16.73 21.61 -22.72
N ARG A 29 16.02 22.65 -22.23
CA ARG A 29 16.42 23.37 -20.99
C ARG A 29 16.30 22.50 -19.74
N ALA A 30 15.28 21.66 -19.65
CA ALA A 30 15.12 20.74 -18.52
C ALA A 30 16.23 19.69 -18.46
N SER A 31 16.60 19.12 -19.62
CA SER A 31 17.71 18.15 -19.73
C SER A 31 19.07 18.76 -19.36
N ALA A 32 19.33 20.01 -19.78
CA ALA A 32 20.58 20.71 -19.45
C ALA A 32 20.76 20.94 -17.93
N ARG A 33 19.66 21.20 -17.18
CA ARG A 33 19.72 21.37 -15.72
C ARG A 33 20.07 20.07 -14.99
N ARG A 34 19.55 18.91 -15.44
CA ARG A 34 19.86 17.60 -14.84
C ARG A 34 21.33 17.20 -15.01
N ARG A 35 21.99 17.61 -16.10
CA ARG A 35 23.42 17.31 -16.31
C ARG A 35 24.33 18.14 -15.41
N ALA A 36 23.92 19.32 -14.98
CA ALA A 36 24.70 20.17 -14.09
C ALA A 36 24.73 19.64 -12.64
N SER A 37 23.67 18.97 -12.17
CA SER A 37 23.59 18.46 -10.79
C SER A 37 24.43 17.21 -10.55
N LEU A 38 24.64 16.37 -11.56
CA LEU A 38 25.42 15.12 -11.41
C LEU A 38 26.93 15.36 -11.30
N ALA A 39 27.45 16.48 -11.79
CA ALA A 39 28.88 16.80 -11.71
C ALA A 39 29.33 17.26 -10.31
N ALA A 40 28.41 17.67 -9.44
CA ALA A 40 28.74 18.19 -8.12
C ALA A 40 28.89 17.10 -7.02
N GLY A 41 28.33 15.90 -7.21
CA GLY A 41 28.32 14.85 -6.19
C GLY A 41 29.58 13.98 -6.12
N ALA A 42 30.42 13.97 -7.17
CA ALA A 42 31.52 13.00 -7.29
C ALA A 42 32.79 13.35 -6.49
N THR A 43 32.87 14.50 -5.82
CA THR A 43 34.07 14.92 -5.06
C THR A 43 33.99 14.67 -3.54
N ALA A 44 32.84 14.28 -2.98
CA ALA A 44 32.67 14.16 -1.53
C ALA A 44 32.97 12.75 -0.94
N ALA A 45 32.99 11.70 -1.76
CA ALA A 45 32.99 10.31 -1.25
C ALA A 45 34.38 9.71 -0.93
N VAL A 46 35.49 10.42 -1.20
CA VAL A 46 36.85 9.85 -1.05
C VAL A 46 37.46 10.08 0.35
N LEU A 47 36.83 10.88 1.22
CA LEU A 47 37.45 11.28 2.50
C LEU A 47 37.02 10.49 3.76
N THR A 48 36.04 9.59 3.69
CA THR A 48 35.47 8.94 4.91
C THR A 48 36.02 7.55 5.24
N ALA A 49 36.94 6.98 4.44
CA ALA A 49 37.43 5.61 4.66
C ALA A 49 38.66 5.47 5.59
N ALA A 50 39.10 6.54 6.27
CA ALA A 50 40.29 6.50 7.13
C ALA A 50 39.98 6.96 8.56
N GLY A 51 39.53 6.01 9.39
CA GLY A 51 39.63 6.12 10.84
C GLY A 51 38.28 6.03 11.56
N VAL A 52 38.06 4.93 12.29
CA VAL A 52 38.11 4.89 13.76
C VAL A 52 38.19 3.41 14.18
N VAL A 53 39.35 3.02 14.70
CA VAL A 53 39.57 1.83 15.54
C VAL A 53 39.71 2.33 16.97
N TRP A 54 38.94 1.79 17.92
CA TRP A 54 39.24 1.53 19.35
C TRP A 54 37.96 0.92 19.97
N ALA A 55 37.94 -0.39 20.26
CA ALA A 55 38.24 -1.02 21.55
C ALA A 55 37.16 -0.84 22.64
N VAL A 56 36.38 -1.89 22.89
CA VAL A 56 35.63 -2.06 24.14
C VAL A 56 35.92 -3.46 24.68
N GLN A 57 36.47 -3.49 25.88
CA GLN A 57 36.84 -4.68 26.66
C GLN A 57 35.74 -4.96 27.69
N PRO A 58 35.40 -6.23 28.01
CA PRO A 58 34.30 -6.54 28.93
C PRO A 58 34.77 -6.50 30.39
N GLY A 59 33.95 -5.92 31.26
CA GLY A 59 34.15 -5.91 32.71
C GLY A 59 33.02 -6.64 33.43
N VAL A 60 33.38 -7.66 34.20
CA VAL A 60 32.55 -8.45 35.10
C VAL A 60 32.63 -7.92 36.55
N ASP A 61 31.66 -8.37 37.34
CA ASP A 61 31.66 -8.58 38.80
C ASP A 61 31.16 -7.50 39.79
N SER A 62 29.99 -7.82 40.37
CA SER A 62 29.74 -8.14 41.80
C SER A 62 29.72 -7.04 42.89
N VAL A 63 29.04 -7.41 44.00
CA VAL A 63 29.09 -6.89 45.40
C VAL A 63 27.87 -6.03 45.80
N SER A 64 26.91 -6.59 46.56
CA SER A 64 26.85 -6.74 48.04
C SER A 64 26.50 -5.45 48.78
N GLY A 65 25.38 -5.47 49.51
CA GLY A 65 24.96 -4.41 50.42
C GLY A 65 23.92 -4.94 51.40
N LYS A 66 24.39 -5.24 52.62
CA LYS A 66 23.69 -5.76 53.79
C LYS A 66 23.72 -4.67 54.85
N ASP A 67 22.58 -4.37 55.48
CA ASP A 67 22.40 -3.79 56.84
C ASP A 67 20.86 -3.68 57.08
N ILE A 68 20.21 -4.54 57.87
CA ILE A 68 20.04 -4.58 59.35
C ILE A 68 19.41 -3.31 59.95
N VAL A 69 18.13 -3.40 60.35
CA VAL A 69 17.59 -2.76 61.56
C VAL A 69 16.61 -3.73 62.24
N ALA A 70 16.92 -4.08 63.49
CA ALA A 70 16.04 -4.80 64.40
C ALA A 70 15.15 -3.81 65.16
N SER A 71 13.86 -4.11 65.28
CA SER A 71 12.97 -3.46 66.25
C SER A 71 11.90 -4.43 66.74
N ASP A 72 11.58 -4.21 68.00
CA ASP A 72 11.07 -5.14 69.00
C ASP A 72 9.55 -5.39 68.91
N ALA A 73 9.12 -6.39 69.69
CA ALA A 73 7.86 -7.10 69.65
C ALA A 73 6.59 -6.24 69.87
N GLY A 74 5.64 -6.40 68.94
CA GLY A 74 4.22 -6.14 69.13
C GLY A 74 3.43 -7.30 68.54
N SER A 75 2.93 -8.20 69.40
CA SER A 75 2.04 -9.30 69.00
C SER A 75 0.68 -8.73 68.59
N VAL A 76 0.52 -8.48 67.29
CA VAL A 76 -0.77 -8.24 66.66
C VAL A 76 -1.27 -9.58 66.14
N GLU A 77 -2.49 -9.99 66.53
CA GLU A 77 -3.23 -11.07 65.88
C GLU A 77 -3.35 -10.75 64.39
N ARG A 78 -2.46 -11.36 63.61
CA ARG A 78 -2.37 -11.18 62.17
C ARG A 78 -3.32 -12.20 61.55
N ASP A 79 -4.53 -11.75 61.27
CA ASP A 79 -5.49 -12.46 60.42
C ASP A 79 -4.74 -12.88 59.16
N SER A 80 -4.45 -14.16 59.07
CA SER A 80 -3.69 -14.76 57.97
C SER A 80 -4.66 -15.02 56.83
N GLY A 81 -5.25 -13.93 56.32
CA GLY A 81 -5.79 -13.89 54.99
C GLY A 81 -4.64 -14.21 54.04
N ALA A 82 -4.66 -15.43 53.50
CA ALA A 82 -3.69 -15.86 52.51
C ALA A 82 -3.58 -14.75 51.44
N PRO A 83 -2.38 -14.25 51.12
CA PRO A 83 -2.24 -13.23 50.10
C PRO A 83 -2.88 -13.77 48.83
N GLU A 84 -3.95 -13.11 48.39
CA GLU A 84 -4.57 -13.40 47.10
C GLU A 84 -3.43 -13.37 46.08
N SER A 85 -3.17 -14.53 45.47
CA SER A 85 -2.09 -14.65 44.51
C SER A 85 -2.32 -13.58 43.45
N PRO A 86 -1.28 -12.78 43.12
CA PRO A 86 -1.43 -11.69 42.17
C PRO A 86 -2.12 -12.24 40.94
N THR A 87 -3.30 -11.71 40.62
CA THR A 87 -4.06 -12.10 39.45
C THR A 87 -3.15 -11.90 38.26
N SER A 88 -2.69 -13.00 37.67
CA SER A 88 -1.81 -12.97 36.50
C SER A 88 -2.46 -12.11 35.44
N THR A 89 -1.84 -10.96 35.13
CA THR A 89 -2.30 -10.11 34.03
C THR A 89 -2.31 -10.97 32.77
N PRO A 90 -3.46 -11.12 32.08
CA PRO A 90 -3.53 -11.90 30.86
C PRO A 90 -2.49 -11.40 29.87
N SER A 91 -1.68 -12.31 29.33
CA SER A 91 -0.78 -11.98 28.22
C SER A 91 -1.61 -11.42 27.06
N PRO A 92 -1.13 -10.37 26.36
CA PRO A 92 -1.86 -9.83 25.22
C PRO A 92 -2.04 -10.91 24.15
N PRO A 93 -3.19 -10.93 23.45
CA PRO A 93 -3.43 -11.89 22.39
C PRO A 93 -2.44 -11.65 21.23
N THR A 94 -1.95 -12.74 20.63
CA THR A 94 -1.02 -12.69 19.50
C THR A 94 -1.69 -12.14 18.22
N ALA A 95 -3.01 -12.26 18.11
CA ALA A 95 -3.81 -11.70 17.02
C ALA A 95 -5.08 -11.07 17.60
N LEU A 96 -5.42 -9.87 17.13
CA LEU A 96 -6.63 -9.15 17.58
C LEU A 96 -7.91 -9.70 16.96
N PHE A 97 -7.80 -10.40 15.84
CA PHE A 97 -8.93 -10.97 15.11
C PHE A 97 -8.54 -12.24 14.38
N ARG A 98 -9.55 -13.03 14.03
CA ARG A 98 -9.51 -14.19 13.15
C ARG A 98 -10.75 -14.19 12.28
N TYR A 99 -10.66 -14.72 11.08
CA TYR A 99 -11.84 -14.97 10.25
C TYR A 99 -12.25 -16.43 10.37
N ASP A 100 -13.48 -16.69 10.84
CA ASP A 100 -14.05 -18.02 10.94
C ASP A 100 -14.70 -18.42 9.60
N LEU A 101 -14.25 -19.54 9.05
CA LEU A 101 -14.69 -20.06 7.76
C LEU A 101 -16.04 -20.77 7.83
N ASP A 102 -16.38 -21.32 8.98
CA ASP A 102 -17.63 -22.06 9.17
C ASP A 102 -18.80 -21.09 9.35
N THR A 103 -18.56 -19.99 10.06
CA THR A 103 -19.57 -18.95 10.32
C THR A 103 -19.49 -17.75 9.38
N ALA A 104 -18.45 -17.66 8.54
CA ALA A 104 -18.18 -16.51 7.68
C ALA A 104 -18.14 -15.18 8.46
N ALA A 105 -17.64 -15.22 9.70
CA ALA A 105 -17.65 -14.10 10.62
C ALA A 105 -16.24 -13.68 11.05
N LEU A 106 -16.08 -12.38 11.32
CA LEU A 106 -14.89 -11.86 11.96
C LEU A 106 -14.99 -12.10 13.47
N GLU A 107 -14.16 -13.00 13.99
CA GLU A 107 -13.97 -13.20 15.42
C GLU A 107 -12.90 -12.25 15.95
N VAL A 108 -13.12 -11.68 17.13
CA VAL A 108 -12.17 -10.76 17.77
C VAL A 108 -11.69 -11.35 19.09
N ALA A 109 -10.45 -11.03 19.47
CA ALA A 109 -9.86 -11.50 20.72
C ALA A 109 -10.53 -10.85 21.96
N ASP A 110 -10.35 -11.47 23.13
CA ASP A 110 -10.86 -10.92 24.39
C ASP A 110 -10.37 -9.48 24.62
N GLY A 111 -11.32 -8.59 24.96
CA GLY A 111 -11.07 -7.18 25.18
C GLY A 111 -11.03 -6.32 23.90
N VAL A 112 -11.27 -6.90 22.72
CA VAL A 112 -11.46 -6.18 21.45
C VAL A 112 -12.95 -5.99 21.19
N THR A 113 -13.36 -4.78 20.81
CA THR A 113 -14.76 -4.47 20.46
C THR A 113 -14.88 -4.05 19.00
N ILE A 114 -15.79 -4.66 18.25
CA ILE A 114 -16.12 -4.21 16.89
C ILE A 114 -17.00 -2.95 17.00
N VAL A 115 -16.49 -1.83 16.46
CA VAL A 115 -17.20 -0.54 16.44
C VAL A 115 -18.03 -0.40 15.16
N ARG A 116 -17.49 -0.83 14.03
CA ARG A 116 -18.12 -0.80 12.71
C ARG A 116 -17.59 -1.96 11.88
N GLN A 117 -18.44 -2.57 11.09
CA GLN A 117 -18.06 -3.64 10.17
C GLN A 117 -18.60 -3.38 8.77
N VAL A 118 -17.84 -3.81 7.77
CA VAL A 118 -18.23 -3.92 6.36
C VAL A 118 -18.08 -5.38 5.99
N GLU A 119 -19.19 -5.99 5.61
CA GLU A 119 -19.22 -7.37 5.13
C GLU A 119 -18.81 -7.42 3.67
N ASN A 120 -18.07 -8.47 3.32
CA ASN A 120 -17.60 -8.78 1.98
C ASN A 120 -17.05 -7.57 1.17
N PRO A 121 -16.09 -6.80 1.73
CA PRO A 121 -15.49 -5.68 1.00
C PRO A 121 -14.78 -6.09 -0.29
N VAL A 122 -14.37 -7.37 -0.44
CA VAL A 122 -13.80 -7.94 -1.67
C VAL A 122 -14.85 -8.82 -2.35
N PRO A 123 -15.68 -8.28 -3.27
CA PRO A 123 -16.79 -9.02 -3.86
C PRO A 123 -16.30 -9.99 -4.94
N HIS A 124 -15.77 -11.14 -4.53
CA HIS A 124 -15.36 -12.21 -5.43
C HIS A 124 -15.99 -13.54 -5.02
N LYS A 125 -16.45 -14.34 -5.98
CA LYS A 125 -17.27 -15.55 -5.75
C LYS A 125 -16.59 -16.61 -4.85
N ASP A 126 -15.26 -16.65 -4.90
CA ASP A 126 -14.44 -17.61 -4.16
C ASP A 126 -13.78 -17.00 -2.92
N VAL A 127 -14.16 -15.77 -2.55
CA VAL A 127 -13.54 -15.00 -1.48
C VAL A 127 -14.61 -14.60 -0.48
N THR A 128 -14.35 -14.89 0.79
CA THR A 128 -15.14 -14.34 1.89
C THR A 128 -14.28 -13.34 2.62
N SER A 129 -14.78 -12.12 2.80
CA SER A 129 -14.01 -11.04 3.42
C SER A 129 -14.82 -10.26 4.44
N ALA A 130 -14.14 -9.63 5.39
CA ALA A 130 -14.71 -8.64 6.28
C ALA A 130 -13.67 -7.57 6.60
N ALA A 131 -14.10 -6.33 6.70
CA ALA A 131 -13.32 -5.24 7.25
C ALA A 131 -14.04 -4.66 8.47
N ALA A 132 -13.30 -4.30 9.51
CA ALA A 132 -13.86 -3.72 10.71
C ALA A 132 -13.00 -2.59 11.28
N VAL A 133 -13.67 -1.66 11.95
CA VAL A 133 -13.07 -0.77 12.94
C VAL A 133 -13.18 -1.47 14.28
N VAL A 134 -12.07 -1.72 14.93
CA VAL A 134 -12.02 -2.31 16.27
C VAL A 134 -11.47 -1.31 17.28
N ASP A 135 -11.95 -1.41 18.52
CA ASP A 135 -11.37 -0.74 19.68
C ASP A 135 -10.67 -1.79 20.53
N TYR A 136 -9.39 -1.57 20.82
CA TYR A 136 -8.61 -2.40 21.74
C TYR A 136 -7.84 -1.50 22.68
N ARG A 137 -8.19 -1.56 23.98
CA ARG A 137 -7.57 -0.74 25.04
C ARG A 137 -7.67 0.78 24.77
N GLY A 138 -8.76 1.24 24.14
CA GLY A 138 -8.98 2.65 23.81
C GLY A 138 -8.26 3.11 22.54
N GLU A 139 -7.56 2.21 21.85
CA GLU A 139 -6.96 2.47 20.55
C GLU A 139 -7.85 1.93 19.44
N ARG A 140 -8.15 2.79 18.47
CA ARG A 140 -8.93 2.42 17.30
C ARG A 140 -8.02 1.87 16.21
N ARG A 141 -8.30 0.66 15.74
CA ARG A 141 -7.58 -0.01 14.66
C ARG A 141 -8.53 -0.38 13.54
N TRP A 142 -8.01 -0.45 12.32
CA TRP A 142 -8.73 -0.97 11.16
C TRP A 142 -8.16 -2.34 10.84
N VAL A 143 -9.05 -3.31 10.69
CA VAL A 143 -8.69 -4.70 10.42
C VAL A 143 -9.45 -5.17 9.19
N MET A 144 -8.80 -5.97 8.36
CA MET A 144 -9.42 -6.61 7.22
C MET A 144 -8.91 -8.02 7.14
N ALA A 145 -9.82 -8.96 6.95
CA ALA A 145 -9.53 -10.35 6.66
C ALA A 145 -10.20 -10.72 5.35
N ALA A 146 -9.51 -11.48 4.52
CA ALA A 146 -10.17 -12.21 3.46
C ALA A 146 -9.61 -13.61 3.33
N VAL A 147 -10.50 -14.54 2.98
CA VAL A 147 -10.17 -15.94 2.82
C VAL A 147 -10.64 -16.40 1.46
N VAL A 148 -9.70 -16.96 0.70
CA VAL A 148 -9.97 -17.62 -0.57
C VAL A 148 -10.35 -19.06 -0.27
N ARG A 149 -11.47 -19.54 -0.84
CA ARG A 149 -11.97 -20.90 -0.64
C ARG A 149 -10.87 -21.92 -0.97
N GLY A 150 -10.57 -22.79 -0.01
CA GLY A 150 -9.55 -23.83 -0.17
C GLY A 150 -8.09 -23.36 0.00
N ARG A 151 -7.84 -22.12 0.43
CA ARG A 151 -6.51 -21.57 0.73
C ARG A 151 -6.46 -20.91 2.11
N SER A 152 -5.26 -20.64 2.60
CA SER A 152 -5.05 -19.84 3.80
C SER A 152 -5.53 -18.39 3.58
N GLY A 153 -6.21 -17.84 4.57
CA GLY A 153 -6.62 -16.44 4.58
C GLY A 153 -5.45 -15.48 4.77
N TRP A 154 -5.67 -14.22 4.40
CA TRP A 154 -4.77 -13.12 4.72
C TRP A 154 -5.49 -12.11 5.63
N GLY A 155 -4.70 -11.39 6.42
CA GLY A 155 -5.19 -10.37 7.33
C GLY A 155 -4.26 -9.16 7.33
N SER A 156 -4.84 -7.97 7.42
CA SER A 156 -4.13 -6.71 7.63
C SER A 156 -4.68 -6.02 8.87
N ASP A 157 -3.78 -5.49 9.69
CA ASP A 157 -4.11 -4.58 10.78
C ASP A 157 -3.30 -3.30 10.66
N ILE A 158 -3.97 -2.16 10.79
CA ILE A 158 -3.32 -0.86 10.88
C ILE A 158 -3.99 -0.01 11.94
N GLU A 159 -3.22 0.84 12.60
CA GLU A 159 -3.78 1.86 13.46
C GLU A 159 -4.62 2.85 12.65
N ALA A 160 -5.77 3.25 13.21
CA ALA A 160 -6.60 4.26 12.59
C ALA A 160 -5.88 5.61 12.65
N THR A 161 -5.16 5.95 11.60
CA THR A 161 -4.45 7.23 11.49
C THR A 161 -5.38 8.33 10.99
N SER A 162 -5.05 9.58 11.31
CA SER A 162 -5.90 10.75 11.04
C SER A 162 -5.96 11.18 9.57
N SER A 163 -5.11 10.64 8.69
CA SER A 163 -5.01 11.07 7.30
C SER A 163 -5.96 10.34 6.34
N ARG A 164 -6.60 9.24 6.76
CA ARG A 164 -7.57 8.49 5.95
C ARG A 164 -8.87 8.29 6.73
N ASN A 165 -9.98 8.05 6.04
CA ASN A 165 -11.18 7.51 6.67
C ASN A 165 -11.29 6.00 6.39
N PHE A 166 -12.02 5.29 7.25
CA PHE A 166 -12.16 3.83 7.16
C PHE A 166 -12.69 3.35 5.80
N GLY A 167 -13.66 4.06 5.20
CA GLY A 167 -14.22 3.66 3.90
C GLY A 167 -13.19 3.75 2.77
N GLN A 168 -12.37 4.80 2.77
CA GLN A 168 -11.28 4.96 1.82
C GLN A 168 -10.23 3.84 1.98
N TRP A 169 -9.83 3.52 3.21
CA TRP A 169 -8.89 2.43 3.48
C TRP A 169 -9.43 1.05 3.06
N VAL A 170 -10.71 0.75 3.33
CA VAL A 170 -11.34 -0.49 2.88
C VAL A 170 -11.33 -0.57 1.36
N HIS A 171 -11.67 0.52 0.67
CA HIS A 171 -11.66 0.54 -0.79
C HIS A 171 -10.25 0.33 -1.36
N GLU A 172 -9.24 1.02 -0.83
CA GLU A 172 -7.82 0.84 -1.20
C GLU A 172 -7.37 -0.62 -1.03
N LEU A 173 -7.69 -1.25 0.11
CA LEU A 173 -7.34 -2.66 0.32
C LEU A 173 -8.14 -3.60 -0.57
N THR A 174 -9.43 -3.35 -0.83
CA THR A 174 -10.19 -4.16 -1.78
C THR A 174 -9.53 -4.17 -3.14
N VAL A 175 -9.14 -2.99 -3.62
CA VAL A 175 -8.43 -2.80 -4.90
C VAL A 175 -7.12 -3.60 -4.88
N LEU A 176 -6.25 -3.37 -3.89
CA LEU A 176 -4.95 -4.06 -3.79
C LEU A 176 -5.06 -5.59 -3.64
N ASN A 177 -6.03 -6.08 -2.88
CA ASN A 177 -6.13 -7.51 -2.60
C ASN A 177 -6.85 -8.28 -3.72
N THR A 178 -7.78 -7.63 -4.41
CA THR A 178 -8.34 -8.18 -5.66
C THR A 178 -7.21 -8.46 -6.65
N ALA A 179 -6.21 -7.58 -6.71
CA ALA A 179 -5.02 -7.79 -7.54
C ALA A 179 -4.18 -8.98 -7.15
N GLN A 180 -3.86 -9.11 -5.86
CA GLN A 180 -3.05 -10.23 -5.37
C GLN A 180 -3.76 -11.58 -5.55
N MET A 181 -5.09 -11.60 -5.54
CA MET A 181 -5.85 -12.84 -5.80
C MET A 181 -5.72 -13.34 -7.23
N PHE A 182 -5.47 -12.45 -8.19
CA PHE A 182 -5.18 -12.82 -9.58
C PHE A 182 -3.70 -13.16 -9.82
N SER A 183 -2.81 -12.79 -8.90
CA SER A 183 -1.36 -13.00 -9.03
C SER A 183 -0.87 -14.29 -8.34
N ASP A 184 -1.66 -15.37 -8.34
CA ASP A 184 -1.52 -16.51 -7.43
C ASP A 184 -0.31 -17.43 -7.63
N GLY A 185 0.81 -16.89 -8.09
CA GLY A 185 2.09 -17.60 -8.21
C GLY A 185 2.13 -18.56 -9.40
N SER A 186 1.09 -18.61 -10.23
CA SER A 186 1.23 -19.09 -11.59
C SER A 186 2.02 -18.05 -12.36
N SER A 187 3.10 -18.48 -13.02
CA SER A 187 3.85 -17.70 -14.02
C SER A 187 3.00 -17.22 -15.20
N ASP A 188 1.71 -17.53 -15.19
CA ASP A 188 0.71 -17.16 -16.19
C ASP A 188 0.15 -15.75 -15.96
N GLY A 189 0.51 -15.09 -14.84
CA GLY A 189 0.09 -13.72 -14.47
C GLY A 189 1.06 -12.60 -14.85
N ASP A 190 2.19 -12.91 -15.50
CA ASP A 190 3.09 -11.89 -16.07
C ASP A 190 2.50 -11.40 -17.39
N TRP A 191 1.39 -10.67 -17.35
CA TRP A 191 0.75 -10.11 -18.55
C TRP A 191 1.40 -8.82 -19.02
N VAL A 192 2.09 -8.13 -18.12
CA VAL A 192 2.91 -6.98 -18.48
C VAL A 192 4.22 -6.97 -17.71
N THR A 193 5.20 -6.29 -18.28
CA THR A 193 6.43 -5.85 -17.59
C THR A 193 6.52 -4.34 -17.63
N LEU A 194 7.00 -3.72 -16.55
CA LEU A 194 7.33 -2.30 -16.51
C LEU A 194 8.78 -2.10 -16.93
N ASP A 195 9.02 -1.30 -17.95
CA ASP A 195 10.39 -0.94 -18.35
C ASP A 195 10.97 0.20 -17.49
N SER A 196 12.26 0.48 -17.67
CA SER A 196 12.98 1.53 -16.92
C SER A 196 12.50 2.96 -17.22
N ASP A 197 11.81 3.16 -18.34
CA ASP A 197 11.23 4.45 -18.73
C ASP A 197 9.79 4.62 -18.20
N GLY A 198 9.26 3.57 -17.56
CA GLY A 198 7.91 3.53 -17.00
C GLY A 198 6.85 3.12 -18.02
N GLY A 199 7.21 2.47 -19.13
CA GLY A 199 6.28 1.89 -20.10
C GLY A 199 5.82 0.49 -19.73
N LEU A 200 4.55 0.17 -20.00
CA LEU A 200 4.04 -1.20 -19.93
C LEU A 200 4.32 -1.93 -21.24
N THR A 201 4.96 -3.09 -21.15
CA THR A 201 5.14 -4.02 -22.27
C THR A 201 4.31 -5.26 -22.03
N ALA A 202 3.39 -5.57 -22.93
CA ALA A 202 2.58 -6.79 -22.86
C ALA A 202 3.41 -8.07 -22.97
N GLN A 203 2.96 -9.12 -22.30
CA GLN A 203 3.54 -10.45 -22.21
C GLN A 203 2.41 -11.50 -22.20
N ASN A 204 2.75 -12.77 -22.44
CA ASN A 204 1.84 -13.92 -22.23
C ASN A 204 0.43 -13.77 -22.86
N GLY A 205 0.36 -13.24 -24.09
CA GLY A 205 -0.89 -13.10 -24.84
C GLY A 205 -1.73 -11.87 -24.47
N ALA A 206 -1.31 -11.07 -23.50
CA ALA A 206 -1.96 -9.81 -23.19
C ALA A 206 -1.72 -8.74 -24.27
N THR A 207 -2.53 -7.70 -24.29
CA THR A 207 -2.36 -6.51 -25.12
C THR A 207 -2.53 -5.26 -24.26
N VAL A 208 -1.57 -4.33 -24.28
CA VAL A 208 -1.77 -3.01 -23.66
C VAL A 208 -2.70 -2.19 -24.56
N VAL A 209 -3.91 -1.92 -24.09
CA VAL A 209 -4.95 -1.17 -24.79
C VAL A 209 -4.74 0.34 -24.62
N GLU A 210 -4.51 0.77 -23.38
CA GLU A 210 -4.27 2.16 -23.02
C GLU A 210 -3.19 2.21 -21.93
N GLN A 211 -2.37 3.26 -21.92
CA GLN A 211 -1.45 3.51 -20.81
C GLN A 211 -1.19 5.01 -20.63
N SER A 212 -0.89 5.37 -19.38
CA SER A 212 -0.47 6.71 -18.95
C SER A 212 0.86 6.59 -18.21
N THR A 213 1.88 7.31 -18.70
CA THR A 213 3.24 7.30 -18.15
C THR A 213 3.84 8.73 -18.14
N PRO A 214 4.54 9.14 -17.06
CA PRO A 214 4.56 8.46 -15.76
C PRO A 214 3.17 8.53 -15.13
N ALA A 215 2.78 7.47 -14.43
CA ALA A 215 1.55 7.49 -13.65
C ALA A 215 1.71 8.41 -12.45
N ARG A 216 0.75 9.32 -12.22
CA ARG A 216 0.69 10.07 -10.98
C ARG A 216 -0.01 9.20 -9.94
N ILE A 217 0.75 8.30 -9.34
CA ILE A 217 0.28 7.50 -8.22
C ILE A 217 0.50 8.32 -6.95
N ASP A 218 -0.56 8.66 -6.23
CA ASP A 218 -0.45 9.35 -4.95
C ASP A 218 0.55 8.60 -4.04
N GLN A 219 1.48 9.35 -3.45
CA GLN A 219 2.57 8.86 -2.58
C GLN A 219 3.75 8.16 -3.27
N ALA A 220 3.76 8.01 -4.60
CA ALA A 220 4.97 7.57 -5.32
C ALA A 220 5.94 8.75 -5.53
N PRO A 221 7.27 8.56 -5.33
CA PRO A 221 8.26 9.55 -5.74
C PRO A 221 8.16 9.84 -7.25
N ALA A 222 8.25 11.12 -7.64
CA ALA A 222 8.07 11.55 -9.03
C ALA A 222 9.15 11.04 -10.01
N ASP A 223 10.24 10.48 -9.48
CA ASP A 223 11.37 9.92 -10.22
C ASP A 223 11.32 8.40 -10.35
N VAL A 224 10.32 7.74 -9.77
CA VAL A 224 10.12 6.30 -9.89
C VAL A 224 9.37 5.98 -11.20
N PRO A 225 9.93 5.11 -12.07
CA PRO A 225 9.20 4.56 -13.21
C PRO A 225 7.87 3.97 -12.75
N SER A 226 6.78 4.45 -13.35
CA SER A 226 5.43 4.02 -13.01
C SER A 226 4.50 4.18 -14.20
N ALA A 227 3.55 3.26 -14.29
CA ALA A 227 2.55 3.23 -15.34
C ALA A 227 1.20 2.84 -14.77
N VAL A 228 0.15 3.37 -15.40
CA VAL A 228 -1.20 2.84 -15.24
C VAL A 228 -1.74 2.61 -16.64
N GLY A 229 -2.40 1.48 -16.87
CA GLY A 229 -2.95 1.17 -18.17
C GLY A 229 -4.08 0.16 -18.12
N THR A 230 -4.81 0.06 -19.22
CA THR A 230 -5.75 -1.03 -19.49
C THR A 230 -5.05 -2.07 -20.33
N ILE A 231 -5.14 -3.34 -19.94
CA ILE A 231 -4.69 -4.48 -20.73
C ILE A 231 -5.89 -5.35 -21.10
N ASP A 232 -5.83 -5.99 -22.27
CA ASP A 232 -6.76 -7.03 -22.70
C ASP A 232 -6.07 -8.39 -22.55
N VAL A 233 -6.70 -9.30 -21.80
CA VAL A 233 -6.27 -10.69 -21.62
C VAL A 233 -7.45 -11.58 -22.01
N ASP A 234 -7.35 -12.26 -23.14
CA ASP A 234 -8.39 -13.16 -23.67
C ASP A 234 -9.80 -12.53 -23.77
N GLY A 235 -9.87 -11.23 -24.08
CA GLY A 235 -11.11 -10.47 -24.20
C GLY A 235 -11.59 -9.85 -22.89
N ALA A 236 -10.85 -10.02 -21.79
CA ALA A 236 -11.12 -9.37 -20.51
C ALA A 236 -10.21 -8.15 -20.33
N LEU A 237 -10.83 -6.99 -20.10
CA LEU A 237 -10.10 -5.76 -19.80
C LEU A 237 -9.73 -5.72 -18.31
N LEU A 238 -8.45 -5.49 -18.04
CA LEU A 238 -7.88 -5.35 -16.70
C LEU A 238 -7.14 -4.02 -16.63
N CYS A 239 -7.34 -3.30 -15.54
CA CYS A 239 -6.50 -2.18 -15.18
C CYS A 239 -5.20 -2.67 -14.54
N VAL A 240 -4.09 -2.01 -14.85
CA VAL A 240 -2.79 -2.35 -14.28
C VAL A 240 -2.19 -1.09 -13.70
N VAL A 241 -1.70 -1.18 -12.47
CA VAL A 241 -0.85 -0.18 -11.84
C VAL A 241 0.50 -0.83 -11.61
N ALA A 242 1.54 -0.28 -12.22
CA ALA A 242 2.91 -0.79 -12.08
C ALA A 242 3.84 0.31 -11.60
N ARG A 243 4.77 -0.04 -10.71
CA ARG A 243 5.82 0.88 -10.23
C ARG A 243 7.11 0.11 -9.92
N MET A 244 8.24 0.80 -10.02
CA MET A 244 9.55 0.25 -9.65
C MET A 244 9.96 0.73 -8.25
N LEU A 245 10.04 -0.15 -7.26
CA LEU A 245 10.43 0.24 -5.91
C LEU A 245 11.96 0.35 -5.77
N PRO A 246 12.51 1.37 -5.08
CA PRO A 246 13.95 1.52 -4.94
C PRO A 246 14.61 0.30 -4.27
N GLY A 247 15.45 -0.41 -5.03
CA GLY A 247 16.18 -1.58 -4.52
C GLY A 247 15.38 -2.90 -4.52
N GLU A 248 14.19 -2.91 -5.10
CA GLU A 248 13.32 -4.09 -5.23
C GLU A 248 12.98 -4.33 -6.73
N ASP A 249 12.42 -5.51 -7.02
CA ASP A 249 11.86 -5.81 -8.34
C ASP A 249 10.58 -4.98 -8.61
N VAL A 250 10.07 -5.06 -9.84
CA VAL A 250 8.86 -4.32 -10.24
C VAL A 250 7.64 -4.81 -9.44
N ASP A 251 6.91 -3.88 -8.84
CA ASP A 251 5.62 -4.10 -8.18
C ASP A 251 4.50 -3.86 -9.21
N ILE A 252 3.85 -4.93 -9.68
CA ILE A 252 2.75 -4.89 -10.64
C ILE A 252 1.46 -5.36 -9.96
N THR A 253 0.46 -4.49 -9.98
CA THR A 253 -0.86 -4.72 -9.39
C THR A 253 -1.92 -4.70 -10.50
N TYR A 254 -2.70 -5.78 -10.63
CA TYR A 254 -3.78 -5.92 -11.61
C TYR A 254 -5.15 -5.70 -10.96
N LEU A 255 -5.97 -4.81 -11.51
CA LEU A 255 -7.30 -4.49 -11.02
C LEU A 255 -8.30 -4.90 -12.10
N ALA A 256 -9.24 -5.78 -11.78
CA ALA A 256 -10.30 -6.12 -12.74
C ALA A 256 -11.14 -4.86 -13.03
N GLU A 257 -11.35 -4.54 -14.30
CA GLU A 257 -12.24 -3.44 -14.68
C GLU A 257 -13.68 -3.86 -14.39
N SER A 258 -14.42 -3.06 -13.61
CA SER A 258 -15.88 -3.20 -13.59
C SER A 258 -16.37 -2.72 -14.96
N GLU A 259 -17.20 -3.51 -15.65
CA GLU A 259 -17.58 -3.44 -17.07
C GLU A 259 -17.71 -2.06 -17.76
N HIS A 260 -17.79 -0.91 -17.06
CA HIS A 260 -18.16 0.39 -17.61
C HIS A 260 -17.27 1.60 -17.22
N GLN A 261 -16.13 1.43 -16.54
CA GLN A 261 -15.28 2.56 -16.14
C GLN A 261 -13.79 2.29 -16.39
N GLY A 262 -13.23 2.99 -17.38
CA GLY A 262 -11.80 2.93 -17.68
C GLY A 262 -10.93 3.17 -16.44
N CYS A 263 -9.66 2.73 -16.49
CA CYS A 263 -8.75 2.77 -15.35
C CYS A 263 -8.59 4.16 -14.72
N GLY A 264 -8.84 5.19 -15.53
CA GLY A 264 -9.04 6.59 -15.16
C GLY A 264 -9.77 6.82 -13.83
N GLU A 265 -10.89 6.14 -13.65
CA GLU A 265 -11.78 6.32 -12.49
C GLU A 265 -11.66 5.18 -11.48
N ALA A 266 -11.16 4.01 -11.90
CA ALA A 266 -11.11 2.81 -11.09
C ALA A 266 -10.07 2.84 -9.96
N VAL A 267 -9.08 3.75 -10.03
CA VAL A 267 -8.01 3.85 -9.03
C VAL A 267 -8.01 5.22 -8.35
N PRO A 268 -8.69 5.38 -7.21
CA PRO A 268 -8.67 6.65 -6.49
C PRO A 268 -7.24 7.02 -6.04
N GLY A 269 -6.90 8.30 -6.20
CA GLY A 269 -5.55 8.82 -5.95
C GLY A 269 -4.61 8.72 -7.15
N ILE A 270 -5.14 8.44 -8.35
CA ILE A 270 -4.39 8.53 -9.60
C ILE A 270 -4.91 9.71 -10.43
N ASP A 271 -4.08 10.74 -10.59
CA ASP A 271 -4.40 11.92 -11.41
C ASP A 271 -3.93 11.67 -12.86
N TYR A 272 -4.87 11.45 -13.78
CA TYR A 272 -4.56 11.23 -15.18
C TYR A 272 -4.34 12.57 -15.88
N PRO A 273 -3.12 12.87 -16.38
CA PRO A 273 -2.91 14.06 -17.17
C PRO A 273 -3.59 13.92 -18.55
N GLY A 274 -4.89 14.25 -18.61
CA GLY A 274 -5.61 14.55 -19.84
C GLY A 274 -6.19 13.37 -20.60
N ALA A 275 -7.07 12.58 -19.98
CA ALA A 275 -8.05 11.83 -20.77
C ALA A 275 -8.89 12.86 -21.57
N PRO A 276 -8.93 12.80 -22.91
CA PRO A 276 -9.84 13.65 -23.68
C PRO A 276 -11.27 13.32 -23.26
N ALA A 277 -12.02 14.34 -22.83
CA ALA A 277 -13.41 14.17 -22.45
C ALA A 277 -14.18 13.51 -23.62
N THR A 278 -14.70 12.31 -23.39
CA THR A 278 -15.63 11.67 -24.31
C THR A 278 -16.96 12.43 -24.25
N SER A 279 -17.36 13.01 -25.37
CA SER A 279 -18.62 13.74 -25.56
C SER A 279 -19.56 13.00 -26.50
#